data_AF-L0EVQ0-F1
#
_entry.id   AF-L0EVQ0-F1
#
_cell.length_a   1.000
_cell.length_b   1.000
_cell.length_c   1.000
_cell.angle_alpha   90.00
_cell.angle_beta   90.00
_cell.angle_gamma   90.00
#
_symmetry.space_group_name_H-M   'P 1'
#
loop_
_entity.id
_entity.type
_entity.pdbx_description
1 polymer ?
#
loop_
_entity_poly.entity_id
_entity_poly.type
_entity_poly.pdbx_seq_one_letter_code
_entity_poly.pdbx_strand_id
1 'polypeptide(L)'
;MYHSCYEENMQSSMVEARKRERLILDRSISLLSEARDCKGGVHNIIHEALFYTTRVWVFFIEDLQGDDNKLSEDLRAQLISIGFWILKECERIRRHESTDYQSIIDVISMVRDGLK
;
A
#
# COMPACT_ATOMS: atom_id res chain seq x y z
N MET A 1 -1.38 -28.81 -27.67
CA MET A 1 -0.07 -28.12 -27.47
C MET A 1 -0.24 -26.61 -27.63
N TYR A 2 -1.14 -26.02 -26.85
CA TYR A 2 -1.40 -24.56 -26.79
C TYR A 2 -1.82 -24.15 -25.36
N HIS A 3 -2.41 -25.06 -24.58
CA HIS A 3 -2.73 -24.81 -23.17
C HIS A 3 -1.49 -24.60 -22.28
N SER A 4 -0.41 -25.35 -22.48
CA SER A 4 0.75 -25.33 -21.57
C SER A 4 1.53 -23.99 -21.57
N CYS A 5 1.65 -23.31 -22.71
CA CYS A 5 2.33 -22.01 -22.78
C CYS A 5 1.46 -20.83 -22.28
N TYR A 6 0.13 -20.98 -22.27
CA TYR A 6 -0.75 -19.98 -21.68
C TYR A 6 -0.69 -20.02 -20.14
N GLU A 7 -0.63 -21.22 -19.55
CA GLU A 7 -0.52 -21.36 -18.10
C GLU A 7 0.84 -20.86 -17.56
N GLU A 8 1.95 -21.14 -18.24
CA GLU A 8 3.27 -20.63 -17.84
C GLU A 8 3.39 -19.09 -17.97
N ASN A 9 2.84 -18.48 -19.02
CA ASN A 9 2.85 -17.03 -19.18
C ASN A 9 1.93 -16.32 -18.18
N MET A 10 0.73 -16.86 -17.91
CA MET A 10 -0.18 -16.31 -16.90
C MET A 10 0.40 -16.41 -15.49
N GLN A 11 0.97 -17.56 -15.11
CA GLN A 11 1.60 -17.74 -13.79
C GLN A 11 2.80 -16.82 -13.61
N SER A 12 3.65 -16.67 -14.63
CA SER A 12 4.77 -15.71 -14.61
C SER A 12 4.27 -14.27 -14.43
N SER A 13 3.20 -13.88 -15.14
CA SER A 13 2.64 -12.52 -15.03
C SER A 13 2.04 -12.20 -13.65
N MET A 14 1.39 -13.18 -13.01
CA MET A 14 0.80 -13.04 -11.67
C MET A 14 1.86 -12.97 -10.57
N VAL A 15 2.90 -13.82 -10.65
CA VAL A 15 4.04 -13.78 -9.71
C VAL A 15 4.77 -12.44 -9.80
N GLU A 16 4.97 -11.93 -11.02
CA GLU A 16 5.58 -10.62 -11.23
C GLU A 16 4.68 -9.46 -10.76
N ALA A 17 3.35 -9.59 -10.86
CA ALA A 17 2.41 -8.62 -10.32
C ALA A 17 2.49 -8.53 -8.78
N ARG A 18 2.49 -9.67 -8.09
CA ARG A 18 2.63 -9.72 -6.62
C ARG A 18 3.97 -9.17 -6.15
N LYS A 19 5.07 -9.46 -6.86
CA LYS A 19 6.37 -8.87 -6.57
C LYS A 19 6.36 -7.34 -6.71
N ARG A 20 5.70 -6.80 -7.74
CA ARG A 20 5.56 -5.36 -7.92
C ARG A 20 4.75 -4.71 -6.81
N GLU A 21 3.62 -5.29 -6.43
CA GLU A 21 2.80 -4.81 -5.30
C GLU A 21 3.64 -4.74 -4.02
N ARG A 22 4.39 -5.81 -3.72
CA ARG A 22 5.28 -5.86 -2.56
C ARG A 22 6.34 -4.76 -2.58
N LEU A 23 6.99 -4.55 -3.73
CA LEU A 23 7.99 -3.49 -3.91
C LEU A 23 7.40 -2.09 -3.67
N ILE A 24 6.17 -1.84 -4.13
CA ILE A 24 5.46 -0.58 -3.93
C ILE A 24 5.19 -0.34 -2.44
N LEU A 25 4.71 -1.37 -1.73
CA LEU A 25 4.48 -1.27 -0.29
C LEU A 25 5.79 -1.09 0.50
N ASP A 26 6.85 -1.82 0.12
CA ASP A 26 8.18 -1.67 0.73
C ASP A 26 8.74 -0.26 0.53
N ARG A 27 8.55 0.34 -0.66
CA ARG A 27 8.94 1.73 -0.91
C ARG A 27 8.17 2.70 -0.02
N SER A 28 6.86 2.49 0.16
CA SER A 28 6.06 3.31 1.08
C SER A 28 6.58 3.22 2.52
N ILE A 29 6.93 2.02 3.00
CA ILE A 29 7.47 1.81 4.34
C ILE A 29 8.81 2.54 4.52
N SER A 30 9.71 2.46 3.53
CA SER A 30 11.00 3.17 3.56
C SER A 30 10.80 4.67 3.70
N LEU A 31 9.97 5.26 2.83
CA LEU A 31 9.70 6.71 2.83
C LEU A 31 9.08 7.19 4.15
N LEU A 32 8.11 6.44 4.70
CA LEU A 32 7.49 6.77 5.98
C LEU A 32 8.48 6.64 7.15
N SER A 33 9.39 5.68 7.11
CA SER A 33 10.44 5.51 8.13
C SER A 33 11.42 6.68 8.10
N GLU A 34 11.86 7.08 6.90
CA GLU A 34 12.71 8.25 6.69
C GLU A 34 12.03 9.54 7.17
N ALA A 35 10.73 9.70 6.88
CA ALA A 35 9.93 10.83 7.35
C ALA A 35 9.77 10.86 8.89
N ARG A 36 9.58 9.69 9.52
CA ARG A 36 9.50 9.54 10.99
C ARG A 36 10.78 9.97 11.68
N ASP A 37 11.93 9.57 11.13
CA ASP A 37 13.24 9.81 11.73
C ASP A 37 13.72 11.26 11.50
N CYS A 38 13.20 11.92 10.47
CA CYS A 38 13.40 13.35 10.20
C CYS A 38 12.56 14.25 11.13
N LYS A 39 12.86 14.27 12.44
CA LYS A 39 12.29 15.24 13.39
C LYS A 39 12.86 16.65 13.16
N GLY A 40 12.38 17.37 12.13
CA GLY A 40 12.50 18.83 12.03
C GLY A 40 13.36 19.41 10.90
N GLY A 41 13.79 18.64 9.89
CA GLY A 41 14.74 19.14 8.89
C GLY A 41 14.23 19.24 7.44
N VAL A 42 13.39 18.31 6.98
CA VAL A 42 13.16 18.16 5.53
C VAL A 42 11.68 17.99 5.23
N HIS A 43 10.97 19.11 5.10
CA HIS A 43 9.55 19.16 4.74
C HIS A 43 9.25 18.38 3.44
N ASN A 44 10.22 18.35 2.51
CA ASN A 44 10.11 17.60 1.26
C ASN A 44 10.01 16.09 1.47
N ILE A 45 10.76 15.50 2.42
CA ILE A 45 10.73 14.04 2.68
C ILE A 45 9.37 13.65 3.25
N ILE A 46 8.86 14.44 4.20
CA ILE A 46 7.52 14.21 4.79
C ILE A 46 6.45 14.31 3.71
N HIS A 47 6.50 15.36 2.89
CA HIS A 47 5.54 15.53 1.80
C HIS A 47 5.61 14.39 0.78
N GLU A 48 6.81 13.98 0.37
CA GLU A 48 7.01 12.86 -0.55
C GLU A 48 6.45 11.56 0.01
N ALA A 49 6.76 11.24 1.27
CA ALA A 49 6.27 10.04 1.93
C ALA A 49 4.74 10.00 1.98
N LEU A 50 4.12 11.06 2.48
CA LEU A 50 2.66 11.14 2.60
C LEU A 50 1.98 11.11 1.22
N PHE A 51 2.52 11.81 0.23
CA PHE A 51 1.99 11.83 -1.12
C PHE A 51 2.08 10.45 -1.78
N TYR A 52 3.23 9.78 -1.67
CA TYR A 52 3.43 8.44 -2.21
C TYR A 52 2.47 7.44 -1.57
N THR A 53 2.42 7.40 -0.24
CA THR A 53 1.51 6.51 0.51
C THR A 53 0.06 6.76 0.12
N THR A 54 -0.39 8.01 0.09
CA THR A 54 -1.76 8.37 -0.32
C THR A 54 -2.09 7.82 -1.70
N ARG A 55 -1.21 8.01 -2.70
CA ARG A 55 -1.44 7.53 -4.06
C ARG A 55 -1.52 6.01 -4.17
N VAL A 56 -0.64 5.30 -3.47
CA VAL A 56 -0.65 3.83 -3.43
C VAL A 56 -1.98 3.33 -2.88
N TRP A 57 -2.45 3.91 -1.77
CA TRP A 57 -3.68 3.47 -1.11
C TRP A 57 -4.94 3.84 -1.88
N VAL A 58 -4.99 4.98 -2.57
CA VAL A 58 -6.09 5.29 -3.49
C VAL A 58 -6.19 4.21 -4.57
N PHE A 59 -5.09 3.89 -5.25
CA PHE A 59 -5.08 2.86 -6.30
C PHE A 59 -5.45 1.48 -5.75
N PHE A 60 -4.96 1.13 -4.56
CA PHE A 60 -5.27 -0.16 -3.92
C PHE A 60 -6.75 -0.27 -3.57
N ILE A 61 -7.38 0.81 -3.08
CA ILE A 61 -8.82 0.84 -2.80
C ILE A 61 -9.63 0.73 -4.08
N GLU A 62 -9.24 1.43 -5.16
CA GLU A 62 -9.90 1.33 -6.47
C GLU A 62 -9.84 -0.11 -7.01
N ASP A 63 -8.69 -0.78 -6.91
CA ASP A 63 -8.53 -2.19 -7.32
C ASP A 63 -9.38 -3.15 -6.48
N LEU A 64 -9.50 -2.90 -5.17
CA LEU A 64 -10.37 -3.67 -4.28
C LEU A 64 -11.87 -3.46 -4.56
N GLN A 65 -12.25 -2.35 -5.19
CA GLN A 65 -13.63 -2.09 -5.58
C GLN A 65 -14.00 -2.75 -6.92
N GLY A 66 -13.03 -3.14 -7.74
CA GLY A 66 -13.27 -3.76 -9.03
C GLY A 66 -14.03 -5.09 -8.92
N ASP A 67 -14.97 -5.31 -9.85
CA ASP A 67 -15.80 -6.51 -9.90
C ASP A 67 -15.01 -7.79 -10.26
N ASP A 68 -13.84 -7.63 -10.88
CA ASP A 68 -12.92 -8.73 -11.21
C ASP A 68 -12.06 -9.19 -10.02
N ASN A 69 -12.18 -8.54 -8.85
CA ASN A 69 -11.38 -8.87 -7.68
C ASN A 69 -11.84 -10.19 -7.05
N LYS A 70 -10.93 -11.17 -6.97
CA LYS A 70 -11.21 -12.54 -6.53
C LYS A 70 -11.25 -12.72 -5.00
N LEU A 71 -11.02 -11.66 -4.22
CA LEU A 71 -11.09 -11.70 -2.77
C LEU A 71 -12.54 -11.78 -2.29
N SER A 72 -12.76 -12.36 -1.10
CA SER A 72 -14.08 -12.37 -0.48
C SER A 72 -14.54 -10.95 -0.16
N GLU A 73 -15.86 -10.73 -0.20
CA GLU A 73 -16.46 -9.43 0.09
C GLU A 73 -16.09 -8.91 1.49
N ASP A 74 -16.09 -9.79 2.50
CA ASP A 74 -15.64 -9.47 3.86
C ASP A 74 -14.20 -8.96 3.91
N LEU A 75 -13.28 -9.64 3.21
CA LEU A 75 -11.87 -9.27 3.20
C LEU A 75 -11.65 -7.95 2.45
N ARG A 76 -12.35 -7.75 1.33
CA ARG A 76 -12.34 -6.48 0.59
C ARG A 76 -12.82 -5.34 1.47
N ALA A 77 -13.96 -5.50 2.15
CA ALA A 77 -14.51 -4.48 3.04
C ALA A 77 -13.55 -4.12 4.18
N GLN A 78 -12.87 -5.11 4.77
CA GLN A 78 -11.85 -4.89 5.79
C GLN A 78 -10.64 -4.11 5.24
N LEU A 79 -10.10 -4.52 4.09
CA LEU A 79 -8.96 -3.85 3.46
C LEU A 79 -9.30 -2.41 3.02
N ILE A 80 -10.50 -2.18 2.49
CA ILE A 80 -10.99 -0.84 2.14
C ILE A 80 -11.10 0.03 3.40
N SER A 81 -11.61 -0.52 4.50
CA SER A 81 -11.70 0.20 5.78
C SER A 81 -10.32 0.61 6.31
N ILE A 82 -9.35 -0.30 6.21
CA ILE A 82 -7.94 -0.03 6.55
C ILE A 82 -7.37 1.06 5.64
N GLY A 83 -7.60 0.97 4.33
CA GLY A 83 -7.15 1.97 3.36
C GLY A 83 -7.69 3.36 3.68
N PHE A 84 -8.98 3.49 3.97
CA PHE A 84 -9.58 4.77 4.37
C PHE A 84 -8.98 5.31 5.68
N TRP A 85 -8.70 4.43 6.66
CA TRP A 85 -8.03 4.83 7.89
C TRP A 85 -6.62 5.40 7.61
N ILE A 86 -5.83 4.74 6.74
CA ILE A 86 -4.49 5.23 6.35
C ILE A 86 -4.57 6.59 5.68
N LEU A 87 -5.48 6.77 4.71
CA LEU A 87 -5.67 8.05 4.02
C LEU A 87 -6.00 9.18 5.02
N LYS A 88 -6.86 8.89 6.01
CA LYS A 88 -7.21 9.84 7.07
C LYS A 88 -6.01 10.14 7.98
N GLU A 89 -5.22 9.14 8.34
CA GLU A 89 -4.06 9.33 9.20
C GLU A 89 -2.95 10.12 8.48
N CYS A 90 -2.71 9.85 7.19
CA CYS A 90 -1.81 10.67 6.36
C CYS A 90 -2.24 12.14 6.33
N GLU A 91 -3.54 12.42 6.20
CA GLU A 91 -4.08 13.78 6.22
C GLU A 91 -3.90 14.46 7.60
N ARG A 92 -4.07 13.72 8.70
CA ARG A 92 -3.81 14.24 10.06
C ARG A 92 -2.34 14.60 10.26
N ILE A 93 -1.42 13.77 9.76
CA ILE A 93 0.02 14.06 9.80
C ILE A 93 0.33 15.30 8.97
N ARG A 94 -0.25 15.41 7.76
CA ARG A 94 -0.08 16.59 6.89
C ARG A 94 -0.55 17.89 7.55
N ARG A 95 -1.59 17.82 8.39
CA ARG A 95 -2.12 18.96 9.17
C ARG A 95 -1.35 19.24 10.46
N HIS A 96 -0.29 18.49 10.75
CA HIS A 96 0.44 18.52 12.02
C HIS A 96 -0.43 18.18 13.25
N GLU A 97 -1.53 17.46 13.04
CA GLU A 97 -2.44 16.96 14.10
C GLU A 97 -2.01 15.59 14.64
N SER A 98 -1.08 14.92 13.96
CA SER A 98 -0.52 13.62 14.32
C SER A 98 0.94 13.51 13.88
N THR A 99 1.70 12.67 14.57
CA THR A 99 3.05 12.25 14.16
C THR A 99 3.16 10.74 14.15
N ASP A 100 2.02 10.05 14.02
CA ASP A 100 1.93 8.60 14.14
C ASP A 100 2.25 7.88 12.81
N TYR A 101 3.49 8.08 12.35
CA TYR A 101 4.01 7.34 11.19
C TYR A 101 4.12 5.84 11.47
N GLN A 102 4.36 5.47 12.73
CA GLN A 102 4.61 4.08 13.11
C GLN A 102 3.37 3.21 12.88
N SER A 103 2.20 3.66 13.33
CA SER A 103 0.98 2.88 13.12
C SER A 103 0.65 2.69 11.64
N ILE A 104 0.94 3.69 10.79
CA ILE A 104 0.78 3.54 9.33
C ILE A 104 1.76 2.47 8.80
N ILE A 105 3.03 2.52 9.20
CA ILE A 105 4.06 1.55 8.80
C ILE A 105 3.68 0.12 9.22
N ASP A 106 3.19 -0.05 10.44
CA ASP A 106 2.83 -1.37 10.98
C ASP A 106 1.68 -1.99 10.18
N VAL A 107 0.66 -1.20 9.85
CA VAL A 107 -0.48 -1.64 9.04
C VAL A 107 -0.04 -1.99 7.62
N ILE A 108 0.77 -1.14 6.97
CA ILE A 108 1.29 -1.43 5.62
C ILE A 108 2.13 -2.71 5.64
N SER A 109 2.95 -2.91 6.67
CA SER A 109 3.77 -4.11 6.84
C SER A 109 2.92 -5.36 7.01
N MET A 110 1.84 -5.28 7.81
CA MET A 110 0.89 -6.38 7.99
C MET A 110 0.24 -6.78 6.66
N VAL A 111 -0.21 -5.79 5.87
CA VAL A 111 -0.84 -6.05 4.56
C VAL A 111 0.17 -6.63 3.58
N ARG A 112 1.39 -6.08 3.52
CA ARG A 112 2.49 -6.62 2.70
C ARG A 112 2.80 -8.08 3.05
N ASP A 113 2.87 -8.40 4.33
CA ASP A 113 3.20 -9.75 4.79
C ASP A 113 2.05 -10.75 4.55
N GLY A 114 0.83 -10.25 4.40
CA GLY A 114 -0.35 -11.01 3.98
C GLY A 114 -0.38 -11.37 2.49
N LEU A 115 0.38 -10.69 1.63
CA LEU A 115 0.45 -10.95 0.17
C LEU A 115 1.30 -12.19 -0.20
N LYS A 116 1.31 -13.23 0.64
CA LYS A 116 2.07 -14.48 0.39
C LYS A 116 1.51 -15.31 -0.77
#